data_AF-A0A1E3Y573-F1
#
_entry.id   AF-A0A1E3Y573-F1
#
_cell.length_a   1.000
_cell.length_b   1.000
_cell.length_c   1.000
_cell.angle_alpha   90.00
_cell.angle_beta   90.00
_cell.angle_gamma   90.00
#
_symmetry.space_group_name_H-M   'P 1'
#
loop_
_entity.id
_entity.type
_entity.pdbx_description
1 polymer ?
#
loop_
_entity_poly.entity_id
_entity_poly.type
_entity_poly.pdbx_seq_one_letter_code
_entity_poly.pdbx_strand_id
1 'polypeptide(L)'
;MVRRFASPFVLLLFVATIGARSAGTRVLVFPGAEAPGLHLIEPAPGAQVPDRPWTMEELLPAMADLESGRNWMQGGRVFEQAGCGICHAMSTYWGGNGLAPDLTAVASKMTRDAILQSILEPSAALNGQYYHTEFTLKDGTVVRGTVVDAEGNALIVAPVMMVPDVTIRIAKADIASEAPSPVSPMPAGLLNPFSRGQILDLLAFLDAGGNPDAAVYQRR
;
A
#
# COMPACT_ATOMS: atom_id res chain seq x y z
N MET A 1 21.73 0.63 -41.23
CA MET A 1 22.37 1.77 -40.52
C MET A 1 21.30 2.46 -39.68
N VAL A 2 21.03 1.93 -38.47
CA VAL A 2 19.94 2.39 -37.61
C VAL A 2 20.58 3.18 -36.46
N ARG A 3 20.29 4.49 -36.40
CA ARG A 3 20.84 5.40 -35.39
C ARG A 3 20.20 5.13 -34.03
N ARG A 4 21.04 4.78 -33.06
CA ARG A 4 20.74 4.76 -31.62
C ARG A 4 20.39 6.19 -31.17
N PHE A 5 19.20 6.40 -30.62
CA PHE A 5 18.91 7.56 -29.78
C PHE A 5 19.16 7.15 -28.32
N ALA A 6 20.25 7.67 -27.77
CA ALA A 6 20.48 7.69 -26.33
C ALA A 6 19.61 8.82 -25.75
N SER A 7 18.73 8.50 -24.79
CA SER A 7 18.03 9.49 -23.98
C SER A 7 18.87 9.75 -22.73
N PRO A 8 19.09 11.02 -22.32
CA PRO A 8 19.91 11.32 -21.16
C PRO A 8 19.14 11.03 -19.87
N PHE A 9 19.75 10.26 -18.98
CA PHE A 9 19.42 10.15 -17.56
C PHE A 9 19.33 11.56 -16.95
N VAL A 10 18.13 11.98 -16.54
CA VAL A 10 17.96 13.16 -15.68
C VAL A 10 17.95 12.65 -14.25
N LEU A 11 19.12 12.72 -13.61
CA LEU A 11 19.31 12.47 -12.18
C LEU A 11 18.74 13.68 -11.41
N LEU A 12 17.47 13.62 -11.04
CA LEU A 12 16.85 14.59 -10.12
C LEU A 12 17.24 14.22 -8.69
N LEU A 13 18.37 14.77 -8.23
CA LEU A 13 18.69 14.86 -6.80
C LEU A 13 17.70 15.83 -6.14
N PHE A 14 16.67 15.32 -5.47
CA PHE A 14 15.91 16.11 -4.52
C PHE A 14 16.75 16.28 -3.25
N VAL A 15 17.37 17.45 -3.10
CA VAL A 15 17.96 17.89 -1.83
C VAL A 15 16.80 18.26 -0.91
N ALA A 16 16.53 17.43 0.10
CA ALA A 16 15.58 17.74 1.16
C ALA A 16 16.05 19.00 1.92
N THR A 17 15.28 20.08 1.87
CA THR A 17 15.54 21.28 2.65
C THR A 17 15.26 21.04 4.13
N ILE A 18 16.27 21.25 4.97
CA ILE A 18 16.20 21.10 6.43
C ILE A 18 15.37 22.26 7.01
N GLY A 19 14.14 21.96 7.44
CA GLY A 19 13.31 22.87 8.24
C GLY A 19 13.92 23.13 9.62
N ALA A 20 13.77 24.37 10.10
CA ALA A 20 14.39 24.90 11.31
C ALA A 20 13.93 24.24 12.63
N ARG A 21 14.78 24.45 13.65
CA ARG A 21 14.96 23.72 14.91
C ARG A 21 13.76 23.72 15.88
N SER A 22 13.44 22.53 16.41
CA SER A 22 12.94 22.31 17.78
C SER A 22 13.57 21.04 18.34
N ALA A 23 13.74 20.96 19.67
CA ALA A 23 14.46 19.89 20.39
C ALA A 23 13.65 18.59 20.50
N GLY A 24 13.21 18.06 19.36
CA GLY A 24 12.53 16.77 19.23
C GLY A 24 13.20 15.93 18.16
N THR A 25 13.10 14.61 18.30
CA THR A 25 13.52 13.62 17.30
C THR A 25 13.12 14.07 15.89
N ARG A 26 14.10 14.22 15.00
CA ARG A 26 13.85 14.59 13.62
C ARG A 26 13.37 13.36 12.85
N VAL A 27 12.06 13.22 12.77
CA VAL A 27 11.44 12.26 11.84
C VAL A 27 11.49 12.90 10.46
N LEU A 28 12.19 12.26 9.52
CA LEU A 28 12.08 12.63 8.11
C LEU A 28 10.70 12.19 7.61
N VAL A 29 9.74 13.10 7.70
CA VAL A 29 8.42 12.94 7.09
C VAL A 29 8.53 13.44 5.66
N PHE A 30 8.38 12.54 4.69
CA PHE A 30 8.23 12.95 3.29
C PHE A 30 6.82 13.53 3.13
N PRO A 31 6.67 14.85 2.85
CA PRO A 31 5.37 15.40 2.49
C PRO A 31 4.90 14.71 1.21
N GLY A 32 3.60 14.38 1.17
CA GLY A 32 2.94 13.51 0.19
C GLY A 32 3.59 13.51 -1.19
N ALA A 33 4.18 12.37 -1.56
CA ALA A 33 4.47 12.09 -2.94
C ALA A 33 3.14 11.98 -3.68
N GLU A 34 2.76 13.03 -4.41
CA GLU A 34 1.73 12.93 -5.44
C GLU A 34 2.20 11.86 -6.43
N ALA A 35 1.64 10.64 -6.31
CA ALA A 35 2.04 9.49 -7.10
C ALA A 35 1.74 9.77 -8.58
N PRO A 36 2.75 9.93 -9.45
CA PRO A 36 2.51 10.15 -10.87
C PRO A 36 1.95 8.85 -11.48
N GLY A 37 0.68 8.89 -11.89
CA GLY A 37 0.04 7.78 -12.61
C GLY A 37 -1.20 7.17 -11.96
N LEU A 38 -1.64 7.66 -10.79
CA LEU A 38 -2.95 7.29 -10.25
C LEU A 38 -4.03 8.06 -11.04
N HIS A 39 -4.46 7.53 -12.19
CA HIS A 39 -5.68 8.03 -12.83
C HIS A 39 -6.84 7.55 -11.96
N LEU A 40 -7.31 8.39 -11.05
CA LEU A 40 -8.58 8.19 -10.36
C LEU A 40 -9.65 8.10 -11.44
N ILE A 41 -10.09 6.89 -11.79
CA ILE A 41 -11.27 6.73 -12.63
C ILE A 41 -12.41 7.39 -11.84
N GLU A 42 -12.91 8.51 -12.35
CA GLU A 42 -13.94 9.27 -11.65
C GLU A 42 -15.15 8.38 -11.35
N PRO A 43 -15.75 8.50 -10.15
CA PRO A 43 -16.97 7.78 -9.84
C PRO A 43 -18.05 8.12 -10.88
N ALA A 44 -18.89 7.13 -11.20
CA ALA A 44 -20.00 7.35 -12.12
C ALA A 44 -20.82 8.59 -11.69
N PRO A 45 -21.26 9.46 -12.63
CA PRO A 45 -21.99 10.68 -12.29
C PRO A 45 -23.18 10.38 -11.37
N GLY A 46 -23.19 10.96 -10.17
CA GLY A 46 -24.26 10.80 -9.18
C GLY A 46 -24.03 9.75 -8.08
N ALA A 47 -22.90 9.04 -8.06
CA ALA A 47 -22.54 8.18 -6.93
C ALA A 47 -22.15 9.04 -5.72
N GLN A 48 -22.97 9.04 -4.66
CA GLN A 48 -22.55 9.54 -3.35
C GLN A 48 -21.53 8.56 -2.77
N VAL A 49 -20.26 8.89 -2.98
CA VAL A 49 -19.14 8.27 -2.32
C VAL A 49 -19.01 8.95 -0.95
N PRO A 50 -19.21 8.23 0.17
CA PRO A 50 -18.79 8.76 1.46
C PRO A 50 -17.29 9.05 1.38
N ASP A 51 -16.82 10.15 1.95
CA ASP A 51 -15.40 10.35 2.24
C ASP A 51 -15.28 10.37 3.77
N ARG A 52 -15.34 9.17 4.36
CA ARG A 52 -15.38 8.99 5.81
C ARG A 52 -14.64 7.72 6.23
N PRO A 53 -14.12 7.67 7.46
CA PRO A 53 -13.63 6.40 8.00
C PRO A 53 -14.76 5.38 8.11
N TRP A 54 -14.45 4.14 7.74
CA TRP A 54 -15.26 2.95 8.00
C TRP A 54 -14.75 2.22 9.24
N THR A 55 -15.64 1.59 9.99
CA THR A 55 -15.26 0.79 11.17
C THR A 55 -15.56 -0.69 10.97
N MET A 56 -14.89 -1.53 11.77
CA MET A 56 -15.20 -2.96 11.84
C MET A 56 -16.66 -3.19 12.21
N GLU A 57 -17.23 -2.42 13.15
CA GLU A 57 -18.63 -2.55 13.59
C GLU A 57 -19.63 -2.37 12.45
N GLU A 58 -19.35 -1.45 11.51
CA GLU A 58 -20.23 -1.17 10.38
C GLU A 58 -20.16 -2.23 9.27
N LEU A 59 -18.95 -2.77 9.03
CA LEU A 59 -18.69 -3.64 7.87
C LEU A 59 -18.70 -5.12 8.21
N LEU A 60 -18.40 -5.51 9.44
CA LEU A 60 -18.36 -6.92 9.86
C LEU A 60 -19.72 -7.64 9.67
N PRO A 61 -20.88 -7.05 10.02
CA PRO A 61 -22.17 -7.70 9.78
C PRO A 61 -22.46 -7.91 8.28
N ALA A 62 -21.81 -7.12 7.41
CA ALA A 62 -21.97 -7.18 5.97
C ALA A 62 -21.23 -8.36 5.32
N MET A 63 -20.38 -9.07 6.05
CA MET A 63 -19.60 -10.19 5.50
C MET A 63 -20.49 -11.36 5.06
N ALA A 64 -21.69 -11.49 5.65
CA ALA A 64 -22.71 -12.44 5.21
C ALA A 64 -23.28 -12.12 3.82
N ASP A 65 -23.15 -10.88 3.35
CA ASP A 65 -23.63 -10.45 2.03
C ASP A 65 -22.67 -10.85 0.89
N LEU A 66 -21.53 -11.50 1.21
CA LEU A 66 -20.51 -11.98 0.27
C LEU A 66 -20.84 -13.35 -0.35
N GLU A 67 -22.04 -13.89 -0.13
CA GLU A 67 -22.40 -15.23 -0.61
C GLU A 67 -22.88 -15.26 -2.08
N SER A 68 -23.39 -14.14 -2.60
CA SER A 68 -23.81 -14.03 -4.02
C SER A 68 -24.10 -12.59 -4.43
N GLY A 69 -24.25 -12.35 -5.74
CA GLY A 69 -24.72 -11.08 -6.30
C GLY A 69 -23.71 -9.93 -6.23
N ARG A 70 -22.43 -10.24 -6.02
CA ARG A 70 -21.35 -9.24 -6.04
C ARG A 70 -20.91 -8.94 -7.48
N ASN A 71 -20.14 -7.88 -7.67
CA ASN A 71 -19.69 -7.46 -8.99
C ASN A 71 -18.16 -7.49 -9.11
N TRP A 72 -17.65 -8.46 -9.87
CA TRP A 72 -16.21 -8.64 -10.12
C TRP A 72 -15.54 -7.39 -10.69
N MET A 73 -16.14 -6.77 -11.71
CA MET A 73 -15.62 -5.56 -12.35
C MET A 73 -15.56 -4.38 -11.36
N GLN A 74 -16.55 -4.26 -10.48
CA GLN A 74 -16.55 -3.20 -9.48
C GLN A 74 -15.49 -3.45 -8.41
N GLY A 75 -15.33 -4.68 -7.94
CA GLY A 75 -14.29 -5.05 -6.98
C GLY A 75 -12.89 -4.77 -7.52
N GLY A 76 -12.62 -5.16 -8.77
CA GLY A 76 -11.36 -4.84 -9.45
C GLY A 76 -11.12 -3.34 -9.60
N ARG A 77 -12.16 -2.54 -9.92
CA ARG A 77 -12.05 -1.07 -9.96
C ARG A 77 -11.69 -0.47 -8.61
N VAL A 78 -12.31 -0.94 -7.53
CA VAL A 78 -11.99 -0.46 -6.18
C VAL A 78 -10.56 -0.85 -5.81
N PHE A 79 -10.12 -2.06 -6.13
CA PHE A 79 -8.75 -2.52 -5.88
C PHE A 79 -7.70 -1.62 -6.57
N GLU A 80 -7.98 -1.20 -7.81
CA GLU A 80 -7.14 -0.27 -8.56
C GLU A 80 -7.20 1.15 -8.00
N GLN A 81 -8.41 1.71 -7.81
CA GLN A 81 -8.61 3.08 -7.33
C GLN A 81 -8.09 3.30 -5.91
N ALA A 82 -8.19 2.30 -5.04
CA ALA A 82 -7.61 2.32 -3.70
C ALA A 82 -6.08 2.14 -3.71
N GLY A 83 -5.47 1.89 -4.88
CA GLY A 83 -4.02 1.73 -5.02
C GLY A 83 -3.48 0.40 -4.49
N CYS A 84 -4.33 -0.60 -4.21
CA CYS A 84 -3.88 -1.90 -3.69
C CYS A 84 -2.89 -2.57 -4.65
N GLY A 85 -3.15 -2.48 -5.95
CA GLY A 85 -2.32 -3.06 -7.00
C GLY A 85 -0.95 -2.41 -7.22
N ILE A 86 -0.68 -1.27 -6.57
CA ILE A 86 0.66 -0.65 -6.58
C ILE A 86 1.65 -1.53 -5.83
N CYS A 87 1.22 -2.08 -4.69
CA CYS A 87 2.07 -2.89 -3.83
C CYS A 87 1.78 -4.39 -3.99
N HIS A 88 0.50 -4.77 -3.98
CA HIS A 88 0.09 -6.16 -3.95
C HIS A 88 -0.10 -6.74 -5.34
N ALA A 89 0.45 -7.93 -5.55
CA ALA A 89 0.05 -8.76 -6.68
C ALA A 89 -1.37 -9.29 -6.45
N MET A 90 -2.11 -9.45 -7.55
CA MET A 90 -3.43 -10.04 -7.56
C MET A 90 -3.70 -10.64 -8.93
N SER A 91 -4.02 -11.94 -8.94
CA SER A 91 -4.27 -12.71 -10.15
C SER A 91 -3.16 -12.51 -11.19
N THR A 92 -3.47 -12.68 -12.48
CA THR A 92 -2.54 -12.35 -13.57
C THR A 92 -2.62 -10.88 -14.01
N TYR A 93 -3.51 -10.08 -13.43
CA TYR A 93 -3.78 -8.71 -13.86
C TYR A 93 -2.95 -7.66 -13.12
N TRP A 94 -2.58 -7.89 -11.86
CA TRP A 94 -1.74 -6.97 -11.08
C TRP A 94 -0.48 -7.69 -10.59
N GLY A 95 0.70 -7.16 -10.94
CA GLY A 95 1.99 -7.70 -10.51
C GLY A 95 2.47 -7.22 -9.14
N GLY A 96 1.89 -6.14 -8.62
CA GLY A 96 2.43 -5.43 -7.45
C GLY A 96 3.83 -4.86 -7.69
N ASN A 97 4.50 -4.45 -6.62
CA ASN A 97 5.90 -3.97 -6.66
C ASN A 97 6.89 -4.98 -6.05
N GLY A 98 6.42 -6.17 -5.63
CA GLY A 98 7.23 -7.21 -4.99
C GLY A 98 7.60 -6.93 -3.53
N LEU A 99 7.21 -5.78 -2.98
CA LEU A 99 7.48 -5.39 -1.60
C LEU A 99 6.30 -5.70 -0.64
N ALA A 100 5.18 -6.17 -1.18
CA ALA A 100 4.00 -6.59 -0.41
C ALA A 100 3.55 -8.01 -0.82
N PRO A 101 2.83 -8.74 0.04
CA PRO A 101 2.42 -10.11 -0.25
C PRO A 101 1.43 -10.21 -1.40
N ASP A 102 1.49 -11.31 -2.15
CA ASP A 102 0.49 -11.66 -3.16
C ASP A 102 -0.86 -11.98 -2.50
N LEU A 103 -1.91 -11.28 -2.94
CA LEU A 103 -3.27 -11.40 -2.41
C LEU A 103 -4.12 -12.43 -3.16
N THR A 104 -3.63 -13.03 -4.25
CA THR A 104 -4.38 -14.00 -5.08
C THR A 104 -4.95 -15.16 -4.28
N ALA A 105 -4.25 -15.60 -3.23
CA ALA A 105 -4.68 -16.70 -2.36
C ALA A 105 -4.96 -16.24 -0.92
N VAL A 106 -5.22 -14.96 -0.69
CA VAL A 106 -5.37 -14.39 0.67
C VAL A 106 -6.46 -15.10 1.48
N ALA A 107 -7.58 -15.46 0.84
CA ALA A 107 -8.71 -16.15 1.46
C ALA A 107 -8.39 -17.57 1.95
N SER A 108 -7.32 -18.19 1.45
CA SER A 108 -6.86 -19.50 1.96
C SER A 108 -6.00 -19.37 3.22
N LYS A 109 -5.52 -18.16 3.52
CA LYS A 109 -4.60 -17.87 4.64
C LYS A 109 -5.26 -17.07 5.76
N MET A 110 -6.29 -16.30 5.45
CA MET A 110 -6.94 -15.36 6.37
C MET A 110 -8.45 -15.45 6.27
N THR A 111 -9.14 -15.24 7.40
CA THR A 111 -10.60 -15.10 7.40
C THR A 111 -11.00 -13.76 6.77
N ARG A 112 -12.24 -13.67 6.27
CA ARG A 112 -12.82 -12.42 5.74
C ARG A 112 -12.67 -11.26 6.73
N ASP A 113 -12.94 -11.54 8.01
CA ASP A 113 -12.84 -10.57 9.11
C ASP A 113 -11.39 -10.09 9.30
N ALA A 114 -10.41 -10.99 9.22
CA ALA A 114 -8.99 -10.65 9.33
C ALA A 114 -8.50 -9.85 8.11
N ILE A 115 -9.01 -10.15 6.91
CA ILE A 115 -8.74 -9.36 5.70
C ILE A 115 -9.28 -7.94 5.88
N LEU A 116 -10.55 -7.81 6.29
CA LEU A 116 -11.18 -6.51 6.53
C LEU A 116 -10.42 -5.71 7.59
N GLN A 117 -10.08 -6.34 8.71
CA GLN A 117 -9.31 -5.70 9.77
C GLN A 117 -7.94 -5.25 9.27
N SER A 118 -7.25 -6.06 8.45
CA SER A 118 -5.96 -5.66 7.88
C SER A 118 -6.10 -4.39 7.05
N ILE A 119 -7.18 -4.23 6.28
CA ILE A 119 -7.40 -3.06 5.43
C ILE A 119 -7.78 -1.81 6.26
N LEU A 120 -8.66 -1.96 7.25
CA LEU A 120 -9.12 -0.84 8.10
C LEU A 120 -8.07 -0.42 9.14
N GLU A 121 -7.34 -1.40 9.67
CA GLU A 121 -6.40 -1.26 10.78
C GLU A 121 -5.03 -1.87 10.40
N PRO A 122 -4.36 -1.35 9.36
CA PRO A 122 -3.13 -1.95 8.81
C PRO A 122 -1.99 -2.10 9.80
N SER A 123 -2.00 -1.31 10.89
CA SER A 123 -0.99 -1.37 11.95
C SER A 123 -1.41 -2.21 13.17
N ALA A 124 -2.60 -2.82 13.19
CA ALA A 124 -3.08 -3.60 14.33
C ALA A 124 -2.42 -4.99 14.45
N ALA A 125 -2.09 -5.61 13.31
CA ALA A 125 -1.38 -6.88 13.28
C ALA A 125 -0.07 -6.70 12.52
N LEU A 126 1.06 -6.66 13.24
CA LEU A 126 2.40 -6.46 12.65
C LEU A 126 3.11 -7.81 12.41
N ASN A 127 2.96 -8.40 11.22
CA ASN A 127 3.65 -9.62 10.79
C ASN A 127 5.02 -9.32 10.14
N GLY A 128 6.09 -9.30 10.95
CA GLY A 128 7.43 -8.72 10.67
C GLY A 128 8.15 -8.90 9.33
N GLN A 129 7.66 -9.70 8.37
CA GLN A 129 8.28 -9.89 7.05
C GLN A 129 8.08 -8.71 6.08
N TYR A 130 6.99 -7.93 6.22
CA TYR A 130 6.63 -6.87 5.25
C TYR A 130 6.58 -5.46 5.87
N TYR A 131 7.26 -5.25 7.00
CA TYR A 131 7.24 -3.99 7.72
C TYR A 131 8.45 -3.13 7.37
N HIS A 132 8.26 -1.82 7.49
CA HIS A 132 9.38 -0.91 7.56
C HIS A 132 10.26 -1.23 8.77
N THR A 133 11.56 -1.07 8.58
CA THR A 133 12.50 -0.96 9.68
C THR A 133 12.58 0.52 10.07
N GLU A 134 12.50 0.80 11.36
CA GLU A 134 12.85 2.08 11.93
C GLU A 134 14.35 2.10 12.25
N PHE A 135 15.06 3.01 11.58
CA PHE A 135 16.47 3.30 11.80
C PHE A 135 16.58 4.57 12.63
N THR A 136 17.09 4.45 13.85
CA THR A 136 17.51 5.62 14.63
C THR A 136 18.98 5.85 14.36
N LEU A 137 19.32 7.02 13.83
CA LEU A 137 20.69 7.43 13.56
C LEU A 137 21.33 8.08 14.79
N LYS A 138 22.67 8.10 14.83
CA LYS A 138 23.46 8.67 15.93
C LYS A 138 23.25 10.17 16.13
N ASP A 139 22.79 10.87 15.10
CA ASP A 139 22.45 12.30 15.16
C ASP A 139 21.02 12.56 15.68
N GLY A 140 20.26 11.51 16.00
CA GLY A 140 18.87 11.57 16.46
C GLY A 140 17.83 11.60 15.33
N THR A 141 18.24 11.48 14.07
CA THR A 141 17.32 11.34 12.94
C THR A 141 16.69 9.96 12.95
N VAL A 142 15.37 9.89 12.69
CA VAL A 142 14.65 8.63 12.52
C VAL A 142 14.21 8.48 11.07
N VAL A 143 14.63 7.38 10.45
CA VAL A 143 14.23 6.98 9.10
C VAL A 143 13.41 5.71 9.20
N ARG A 144 12.24 5.69 8.57
CA ARG A 144 11.43 4.47 8.41
C ARG A 144 11.38 4.11 6.95
N GLY A 145 11.61 2.84 6.65
CA GLY A 145 11.51 2.35 5.28
C GLY A 145 11.85 0.87 5.17
N THR A 146 11.68 0.35 3.97
CA THR A 146 12.01 -1.05 3.65
C THR A 146 13.43 -1.08 3.10
N VAL A 147 14.28 -1.98 3.60
CA VAL A 147 15.61 -2.19 3.02
C VAL A 147 15.44 -2.89 1.69
N VAL A 148 15.78 -2.22 0.60
CA VAL A 148 15.67 -2.75 -0.77
C VAL A 148 17.00 -3.24 -1.32
N ASP A 149 18.12 -2.75 -0.78
CA ASP A 149 19.46 -3.23 -1.13
C ASP A 149 20.47 -2.95 0.01
N ALA A 150 21.61 -3.63 -0.05
CA ALA A 150 22.75 -3.44 0.84
C ALA A 150 24.06 -3.35 0.04
N GLU A 151 24.61 -2.14 -0.06
CA GLU A 151 25.83 -1.87 -0.80
C GLU A 151 27.03 -1.65 0.14
N GLY A 152 27.78 -2.72 0.40
CA GLY A 152 28.93 -2.70 1.29
C GLY A 152 28.56 -2.24 2.70
N ASN A 153 29.00 -1.03 3.07
CA ASN A 153 28.78 -0.42 4.38
C ASN A 153 27.56 0.51 4.45
N ALA A 154 26.65 0.47 3.47
CA ALA A 154 25.40 1.21 3.50
C ALA A 154 24.18 0.32 3.24
N LEU A 155 23.03 0.76 3.73
CA LEU A 155 21.71 0.25 3.40
C LEU A 155 21.03 1.21 2.42
N ILE A 156 20.34 0.66 1.42
CA ILE A 156 19.45 1.41 0.53
C ILE A 156 18.03 1.15 1.03
N VAL A 157 17.37 2.22 1.47
CA VAL A 157 16.08 2.16 2.16
C VAL A 157 15.04 2.89 1.34
N ALA A 158 13.94 2.22 0.99
CA ALA A 158 12.77 2.83 0.36
C ALA A 158 11.78 3.29 1.45
N PRO A 159 11.67 4.59 1.75
CA PRO A 159 10.76 5.12 2.77
C PRO A 159 9.30 5.14 2.32
N VAL A 160 9.03 5.08 1.01
CA VAL A 160 7.69 5.17 0.44
C VAL A 160 7.48 4.01 -0.54
N MET A 161 6.70 3.01 -0.13
CA MET A 161 6.48 1.78 -0.91
C MET A 161 5.74 2.02 -2.22
N MET A 162 4.95 3.10 -2.31
CA MET A 162 4.26 3.48 -3.54
C MET A 162 5.22 4.01 -4.62
N VAL A 163 6.44 4.40 -4.25
CA VAL A 163 7.45 4.95 -5.16
C VAL A 163 8.80 4.30 -4.83
N PRO A 164 8.99 3.00 -5.14
CA PRO A 164 10.14 2.22 -4.67
C PRO A 164 11.49 2.73 -5.18
N ASP A 165 11.51 3.48 -6.27
CA ASP A 165 12.72 4.10 -6.83
C ASP A 165 13.24 5.28 -5.98
N VAL A 166 12.38 5.87 -5.14
CA VAL A 166 12.81 6.90 -4.17
C VAL A 166 13.44 6.19 -2.99
N THR A 167 14.77 6.28 -2.90
CA THR A 167 15.55 5.60 -1.86
C THR A 167 16.45 6.57 -1.09
N ILE A 168 16.79 6.17 0.13
CA ILE A 168 17.72 6.84 1.02
C ILE A 168 18.89 5.89 1.25
N ARG A 169 20.11 6.41 1.11
CA ARG A 169 21.32 5.69 1.50
C ARG A 169 21.63 6.00 2.96
N ILE A 170 21.66 4.97 3.80
CA ILE A 170 22.03 5.06 5.22
C ILE A 170 23.35 4.33 5.42
N ALA A 171 24.40 5.03 5.88
CA ALA A 171 25.64 4.35 6.24
C ALA A 171 25.42 3.54 7.53
N LYS A 172 25.83 2.27 7.54
CA LYS A 172 25.69 1.38 8.71
C LYS A 172 26.40 1.94 9.95
N ALA A 173 27.47 2.71 9.73
CA ALA A 173 28.22 3.37 10.81
C ALA A 173 27.42 4.49 11.49
N ASP A 174 26.40 5.05 10.83
CA ASP A 174 25.57 6.13 11.38
C ASP A 174 24.33 5.59 12.11
N ILE A 175 24.03 4.30 11.99
CA ILE A 175 22.90 3.64 12.65
C ILE A 175 23.24 3.46 14.14
N ALA A 176 22.37 3.96 15.00
CA ALA A 176 22.42 3.74 16.45
C ALA A 176 21.59 2.52 16.85
N SER A 177 20.41 2.33 16.25
CA SER A 177 19.56 1.15 16.46
C SER A 177 18.62 0.90 15.29
N GLU A 178 18.22 -0.37 15.13
CA GLU A 178 17.23 -0.84 14.17
C GLU A 178 16.11 -1.56 14.92
N ALA A 179 14.85 -1.24 14.62
CA ALA A 179 13.69 -1.90 15.20
C ALA A 179 12.57 -2.04 14.17
N PRO A 180 11.67 -3.02 14.29
CA PRO A 180 10.44 -3.04 13.50
C PRO A 180 9.65 -1.74 13.68
N SER A 181 9.20 -1.13 12.58
CA SER A 181 8.34 0.05 12.63
C SER A 181 6.98 -0.31 13.25
N PRO A 182 6.46 0.48 14.21
CA PRO A 182 5.11 0.30 14.74
C PRO A 182 4.02 0.73 13.74
N VAL A 183 4.41 1.36 12.64
CA VAL A 183 3.52 1.85 11.58
C VAL A 183 3.66 0.95 10.37
N SER A 184 2.52 0.45 9.89
CA SER A 184 2.44 -0.35 8.67
C SER A 184 2.74 0.50 7.43
N PRO A 185 3.45 -0.05 6.43
CA PRO A 185 3.60 0.59 5.13
C PRO A 185 2.29 0.67 4.33
N MET A 186 1.28 -0.14 4.68
CA MET A 186 -0.04 -0.04 4.06
C MET A 186 -0.77 1.20 4.61
N PRO A 187 -1.19 2.15 3.74
CA PRO A 187 -1.89 3.35 4.20
C PRO A 187 -3.20 3.01 4.89
N ALA A 188 -3.57 3.78 5.92
CA ALA A 188 -4.90 3.71 6.52
C ALA A 188 -5.90 4.52 5.68
N GLY A 189 -7.19 4.22 5.81
CA GLY A 189 -8.27 4.98 5.17
C GLY A 189 -8.44 4.72 3.66
N LEU A 190 -7.84 3.65 3.13
CA LEU A 190 -7.96 3.25 1.72
C LEU A 190 -9.43 3.05 1.30
N LEU A 191 -10.30 2.66 2.22
CA LEU A 191 -11.73 2.42 1.95
C LEU A 191 -12.60 3.66 2.10
N ASN A 192 -12.05 4.78 2.60
CA ASN A 192 -12.84 5.97 2.89
C ASN A 192 -13.63 6.46 1.68
N PRO A 193 -13.05 6.51 0.45
CA PRO A 193 -13.73 6.99 -0.75
C PRO A 193 -14.61 5.93 -1.42
N PHE A 194 -15.16 4.96 -0.67
CA PHE A 194 -15.99 3.92 -1.26
C PHE A 194 -17.27 3.70 -0.45
N SER A 195 -18.36 3.46 -1.16
CA SER A 195 -19.62 3.06 -0.55
C SER A 195 -19.54 1.63 0.02
N ARG A 196 -20.43 1.29 0.97
CA ARG A 196 -20.53 -0.08 1.53
C ARG A 196 -20.64 -1.15 0.44
N GLY A 197 -21.41 -0.90 -0.63
CA GLY A 197 -21.56 -1.83 -1.74
C GLY A 197 -20.25 -2.06 -2.51
N GLN A 198 -19.52 -0.98 -2.81
CA GLN A 198 -18.22 -1.06 -3.46
C GLN A 198 -17.18 -1.79 -2.61
N ILE A 199 -17.20 -1.57 -1.29
CA ILE A 199 -16.33 -2.29 -0.35
C ILE A 199 -16.67 -3.79 -0.33
N LEU A 200 -17.95 -4.16 -0.35
CA LEU A 200 -18.34 -5.56 -0.43
C LEU A 200 -17.92 -6.21 -1.76
N ASP A 201 -18.00 -5.48 -2.87
CA ASP A 201 -17.49 -5.96 -4.15
C ASP A 201 -15.96 -6.13 -4.13
N LEU A 202 -15.21 -5.23 -3.46
CA LEU A 202 -13.77 -5.39 -3.23
C LEU A 202 -13.48 -6.63 -2.39
N LEU A 203 -14.18 -6.83 -1.28
CA LEU A 203 -13.95 -7.96 -0.38
C LEU A 203 -14.26 -9.29 -1.08
N ALA A 204 -15.35 -9.35 -1.87
CA ALA A 204 -15.63 -10.50 -2.72
C ALA A 204 -14.54 -10.75 -3.77
N PHE A 205 -13.97 -9.67 -4.32
CA PHE A 205 -12.85 -9.73 -5.24
C PHE A 205 -11.58 -10.30 -4.62
N LEU A 206 -11.24 -9.87 -3.40
CA LEU A 206 -10.13 -10.44 -2.63
C LEU A 206 -10.40 -11.90 -2.24
N ASP A 207 -11.63 -12.21 -1.81
CA ASP A 207 -12.06 -13.56 -1.39
C ASP A 207 -11.98 -14.57 -2.54
N ALA A 208 -12.36 -14.13 -3.74
CA ALA A 208 -12.31 -14.92 -4.97
C ALA A 208 -10.91 -14.96 -5.62
N GLY A 209 -9.89 -14.30 -5.05
CA GLY A 209 -8.55 -14.21 -5.65
C GLY A 209 -8.54 -13.52 -7.02
N GLY A 210 -9.48 -12.60 -7.24
CA GLY A 210 -9.67 -11.93 -8.53
C GLY A 210 -10.22 -12.82 -9.65
N ASN A 211 -10.68 -14.05 -9.37
CA ASN A 211 -11.24 -14.96 -10.37
C ASN A 211 -12.63 -14.49 -10.86
N PRO A 212 -12.81 -14.09 -12.13
CA PRO A 212 -14.11 -13.63 -12.64
C PRO A 212 -15.21 -14.71 -12.64
N ASP A 213 -14.84 -15.99 -12.62
CA ASP A 213 -15.77 -17.11 -12.73
C ASP A 213 -16.26 -17.62 -11.35
N ALA A 214 -15.87 -16.96 -10.27
CA ALA A 214 -16.25 -17.36 -8.92
C ALA A 214 -17.77 -17.29 -8.69
N ALA A 215 -18.29 -18.24 -7.90
CA ALA A 215 -19.72 -18.39 -7.63
C ALA A 215 -20.37 -17.12 -7.02
N VAL A 216 -19.59 -16.32 -6.29
CA VAL A 216 -20.04 -15.07 -5.65
C VAL A 216 -20.58 -14.03 -6.64
N TYR A 217 -20.17 -14.10 -7.91
CA TYR A 217 -20.62 -13.18 -8.97
C TYR A 217 -21.83 -13.68 -9.75
N GLN A 218 -22.19 -14.94 -9.57
CA GLN A 218 -23.33 -15.53 -10.26
C GLN A 218 -24.62 -15.05 -9.56
N ARG A 219 -25.60 -14.61 -10.36
CA ARG A 219 -26.95 -14.36 -9.83
C ARG A 219 -27.58 -15.72 -9.55
N ARG A 220 -28.00 -15.94 -8.30
CA ARG A 220 -28.87 -17.07 -7.96
C ARG A 220 -30.29 -16.83 -8.44
#